data_AF-A0A1F9CVJ0-F1
#
_entry.id   AF-A0A1F9CVJ0-F1
#
_cell.length_a   1.000
_cell.length_b   1.000
_cell.length_c   1.000
_cell.angle_alpha   90.00
_cell.angle_beta   90.00
_cell.angle_gamma   90.00
#
_symmetry.space_group_name_H-M   'P 1'
#
loop_
_entity.id
_entity.type
_entity.pdbx_description
1 polymer ?
#
loop_
_entity_poly.entity_id
_entity_poly.type
_entity_poly.pdbx_seq_one_letter_code
_entity_poly.pdbx_strand_id
1 'polypeptide(L)'
;MRKIQLVLAIGVCLLLAACMTRDRVADLTIMASKNISTLEGAQNMGTFEGKDCRSMMTGQMPNMKEALDRALEAGRGNAMLDAVIYFKPASCIFDSTCWEVKGTVVKTKDLLLKKSDLQSFVVDTGYVRETFSSPDGHEYLALKKKSDVDLNNDQKRYDLLLRIR
;
A
#
# COMPACT_ATOMS: atom_id res chain seq x y z
N MET A 1 19.87 -52.19 18.63
CA MET A 1 18.49 -51.71 18.86
C MET A 1 18.42 -50.34 19.54
N ARG A 2 19.11 -50.08 20.65
CA ARG A 2 19.13 -48.76 21.35
C ARG A 2 19.50 -47.56 20.47
N LYS A 3 20.50 -47.69 19.58
CA LYS A 3 20.94 -46.62 18.68
C LYS A 3 19.93 -46.29 17.57
N ILE A 4 19.20 -47.30 17.09
CA ILE A 4 18.17 -47.12 16.04
C ILE A 4 16.94 -46.41 16.61
N GLN A 5 16.51 -46.76 17.83
CA GLN A 5 15.42 -46.05 18.49
C GLN A 5 15.77 -44.59 18.83
N LEU A 6 17.04 -44.31 19.13
CA LEU A 6 17.50 -42.95 19.39
C LEU A 6 17.52 -42.10 18.12
N VAL A 7 17.94 -42.66 16.98
CA VAL A 7 17.86 -42.00 15.67
C VAL A 7 16.41 -41.78 15.24
N LEU A 8 15.52 -42.76 15.47
CA LEU A 8 14.10 -42.63 15.17
C LEU A 8 13.43 -41.55 16.02
N ALA A 9 13.75 -41.49 17.32
CA ALA A 9 13.24 -40.47 18.23
C ALA A 9 13.71 -39.05 17.86
N ILE A 10 14.99 -38.89 17.48
CA ILE A 10 15.52 -37.62 17.00
C ILE A 10 14.89 -37.22 15.67
N GLY A 11 14.68 -38.16 14.75
CA GLY A 11 14.00 -37.92 13.47
C GLY A 11 12.55 -37.45 13.66
N VAL A 12 11.81 -38.06 14.59
CA VAL A 12 10.43 -37.65 14.94
C VAL A 12 10.42 -36.28 15.61
N CYS A 13 11.35 -35.99 16.53
CA CYS A 13 11.47 -34.66 17.15
C CYS A 13 11.79 -33.55 16.14
N LEU A 14 12.65 -33.82 15.15
CA LEU A 14 12.99 -32.86 14.09
C LEU A 14 11.80 -32.59 13.13
N LEU A 15 10.97 -33.61 12.87
CA LEU A 15 9.73 -33.45 12.09
C LEU A 15 8.66 -32.66 12.84
N LEU A 16 8.59 -32.79 14.16
CA LEU A 16 7.67 -32.01 15.01
C LEU A 16 8.15 -30.57 15.24
N ALA A 17 9.46 -30.33 15.24
CA ALA A 17 10.05 -29.00 15.40
C ALA A 17 9.95 -28.12 14.13
N ALA A 18 9.61 -28.70 12.98
CA ALA A 18 9.40 -27.96 11.73
C ALA A 18 8.01 -27.28 11.64
N CYS A 19 7.24 -27.25 12.74
CA CYS A 19 5.99 -26.49 12.82
C CYS A 19 6.29 -24.99 12.63
N MET A 20 6.00 -24.51 11.42
CA MET A 20 6.46 -23.23 10.91
C MET A 20 5.96 -22.06 11.75
N THR A 21 6.91 -21.18 12.07
CA THR A 21 6.69 -19.93 12.77
C THR A 21 5.92 -18.95 11.90
N ARG A 22 5.12 -18.10 12.53
CA ARG A 22 4.57 -16.91 11.89
C ARG A 22 5.74 -15.98 11.60
N ASP A 23 6.13 -15.86 10.34
CA ASP A 23 7.31 -15.10 9.97
C ASP A 23 6.95 -13.62 9.81
N ARG A 24 7.65 -12.78 10.57
CA ARG A 24 7.59 -11.32 10.41
C ARG A 24 8.43 -10.96 9.20
N VAL A 25 7.77 -10.53 8.13
CA VAL A 25 8.42 -10.32 6.82
C VAL A 25 8.97 -8.91 6.71
N ALA A 26 8.22 -7.92 7.20
CA ALA A 26 8.61 -6.52 7.08
C ALA A 26 7.98 -5.65 8.15
N ASP A 27 8.70 -4.58 8.49
CA ASP A 27 8.26 -3.47 9.33
C ASP A 27 8.37 -2.19 8.52
N LEU A 28 7.25 -1.47 8.43
CA LEU A 28 7.12 -0.27 7.64
C LEU A 28 6.60 0.84 8.53
N THR A 29 7.28 1.98 8.53
CA THR A 29 6.83 3.15 9.30
C THR A 29 5.49 3.66 8.79
N ILE A 30 5.28 3.67 7.47
CA ILE A 30 4.05 4.13 6.82
C ILE A 30 3.72 3.18 5.66
N MET A 31 2.47 2.75 5.58
CA MET A 31 1.94 1.95 4.48
C MET A 31 0.54 2.43 4.09
N ALA A 32 0.26 2.52 2.79
CA ALA A 32 -1.07 2.87 2.29
C ALA A 32 -1.36 2.05 1.03
N SER A 33 -2.62 1.67 0.82
CA SER A 33 -3.03 0.95 -0.40
C SER A 33 -3.36 1.87 -1.56
N LYS A 34 -3.49 3.17 -1.27
CA LYS A 34 -3.80 4.27 -2.21
C LYS A 34 -2.89 5.47 -1.91
N ASN A 35 -2.78 6.37 -2.87
CA ASN A 35 -1.97 7.58 -2.72
C ASN A 35 -2.55 8.49 -1.63
N ILE A 36 -1.69 8.90 -0.70
CA ILE A 36 -1.98 9.92 0.31
C ILE A 36 -1.10 11.15 0.05
N SER A 37 -1.67 12.35 0.17
CA SER A 37 -0.95 13.61 -0.08
C SER A 37 -0.14 14.09 1.11
N THR A 38 -0.67 13.90 2.33
CA THR A 38 -0.03 14.32 3.58
C THR A 38 -0.55 13.50 4.75
N LEU A 39 0.27 13.37 5.80
CA LEU A 39 -0.11 12.85 7.11
C LEU A 39 -0.47 13.96 8.11
N GLU A 40 -0.33 15.23 7.72
CA GLU A 40 -0.60 16.37 8.59
C GLU A 40 -2.10 16.44 8.96
N GLY A 41 -2.38 16.51 10.26
CA GLY A 41 -3.74 16.47 10.77
C GLY A 41 -4.46 15.15 10.55
N ALA A 42 -3.74 14.05 10.28
CA ALA A 42 -4.32 12.72 10.20
C ALA A 42 -4.93 12.32 11.55
N GLN A 43 -6.13 11.76 11.50
CA GLN A 43 -6.82 11.27 12.68
C GLN A 43 -6.36 9.84 12.97
N ASN A 44 -5.89 9.59 14.18
CA ASN A 44 -5.60 8.24 14.64
C ASN A 44 -6.90 7.48 14.87
N MET A 45 -7.04 6.33 14.21
CA MET A 45 -8.24 5.48 14.30
C MET A 45 -8.05 4.31 15.29
N GLY A 46 -6.81 4.04 15.71
CA GLY A 46 -6.43 2.91 16.56
C GLY A 46 -5.63 1.85 15.81
N THR A 47 -5.29 0.77 16.52
CA THR A 47 -4.56 -0.37 15.95
C THR A 47 -5.53 -1.39 15.36
N PHE A 48 -5.32 -1.75 14.10
CA PHE A 48 -6.12 -2.74 13.39
C PHE A 48 -5.26 -3.80 12.73
N GLU A 49 -5.92 -4.92 12.41
CA GLU A 49 -5.31 -6.09 11.81
C GLU A 49 -6.21 -6.60 10.68
N GLY A 50 -5.62 -6.96 9.56
CA GLY A 50 -6.32 -7.52 8.41
C GLY A 50 -5.60 -8.76 7.90
N LYS A 51 -6.37 -9.74 7.43
CA LYS A 51 -5.85 -11.04 6.97
C LYS A 51 -6.44 -11.44 5.64
N ASP A 52 -5.64 -12.04 4.77
CA ASP A 52 -6.11 -12.82 3.63
C ASP A 52 -5.54 -14.23 3.76
N CYS A 53 -6.42 -15.21 3.92
CA CYS A 53 -6.08 -16.61 4.03
C CYS A 53 -6.68 -17.38 2.86
N ARG A 54 -5.88 -18.22 2.22
CA ARG A 54 -6.34 -19.12 1.16
C ARG A 54 -5.94 -20.54 1.51
N SER A 55 -6.90 -21.45 1.38
CA SER A 55 -6.64 -22.88 1.55
C SER A 55 -5.72 -23.36 0.44
N MET A 56 -4.71 -24.15 0.82
CA MET A 56 -3.77 -24.75 -0.12
C MET A 56 -4.48 -25.61 -1.19
N MET A 57 -5.62 -26.20 -0.86
CA MET A 57 -6.43 -27.00 -1.80
C MET A 57 -6.99 -26.19 -2.97
N THR A 58 -7.22 -24.89 -2.80
CA THR A 58 -7.79 -24.05 -3.86
C THR A 58 -6.77 -23.64 -4.91
N GLY A 59 -5.47 -23.85 -4.66
CA GLY A 59 -4.39 -23.36 -5.51
C GLY A 59 -4.26 -21.84 -5.57
N GLN A 60 -5.14 -21.09 -4.88
CA GLN A 60 -5.10 -19.63 -4.83
C GLN A 60 -4.07 -19.19 -3.79
N MET A 61 -3.20 -18.24 -4.17
CA MET A 61 -2.30 -17.60 -3.22
C MET A 61 -3.02 -16.46 -2.50
N PRO A 62 -2.82 -16.28 -1.18
CA PRO A 62 -3.34 -15.12 -0.48
C PRO A 62 -2.64 -13.85 -0.98
N ASN A 63 -3.33 -12.71 -0.83
CA ASN A 63 -2.86 -11.41 -1.27
C ASN A 63 -2.60 -10.47 -0.09
N MET A 64 -1.37 -9.96 0.01
CA MET A 64 -0.96 -9.00 1.03
C MET A 64 -1.72 -7.67 0.93
N LYS A 65 -2.04 -7.21 -0.30
CA LYS A 65 -2.83 -5.99 -0.52
C LYS A 65 -4.23 -6.13 0.06
N GLU A 66 -4.88 -7.28 -0.14
CA GLU A 66 -6.20 -7.57 0.44
C GLU A 66 -6.17 -7.59 1.97
N ALA A 67 -5.10 -8.13 2.56
CA ALA A 67 -4.89 -8.09 4.01
C ALA A 67 -4.74 -6.64 4.52
N LEU A 68 -3.98 -5.79 3.82
CA LEU A 68 -3.85 -4.36 4.13
C LEU A 68 -5.19 -3.63 3.97
N ASP A 69 -5.89 -3.82 2.85
CA ASP A 69 -7.16 -3.16 2.57
C ASP A 69 -8.20 -3.49 3.65
N ARG A 70 -8.29 -4.76 4.08
CA ARG A 70 -9.16 -5.14 5.20
C ARG A 70 -8.77 -4.48 6.53
N ALA A 71 -7.48 -4.30 6.80
CA ALA A 71 -7.04 -3.60 8.00
C ALA A 71 -7.43 -2.12 7.98
N LEU A 72 -7.25 -1.46 6.82
CA LEU A 72 -7.62 -0.06 6.61
C LEU A 72 -9.14 0.14 6.68
N GLU A 73 -9.91 -0.77 6.09
CA GLU A 73 -11.38 -0.76 6.13
C GLU A 73 -11.92 -0.94 7.55
N ALA A 74 -11.33 -1.86 8.33
CA ALA A 74 -11.68 -2.06 9.74
C ALA A 74 -11.48 -0.77 10.55
N GLY A 75 -10.38 -0.05 10.30
CA GLY A 75 -10.09 1.24 10.92
C GLY A 75 -10.76 2.45 10.27
N ARG A 76 -11.53 2.26 9.18
CA ARG A 76 -12.12 3.35 8.38
C ARG A 76 -11.11 4.45 8.00
N GLY A 77 -9.86 4.07 7.78
CA GLY A 77 -8.76 4.94 7.40
C GLY A 77 -8.25 4.67 6.00
N ASN A 78 -7.17 5.35 5.62
CA ASN A 78 -6.56 5.26 4.29
C ASN A 78 -5.03 5.10 4.32
N ALA A 79 -4.43 5.13 5.51
CA ALA A 79 -3.02 4.79 5.72
C ALA A 79 -2.82 4.09 7.07
N MET A 80 -1.66 3.47 7.23
CA MET A 80 -1.26 2.75 8.44
C MET A 80 0.15 3.17 8.84
N LEU A 81 0.31 3.48 10.14
CA LEU A 81 1.58 3.74 10.80
C LEU A 81 2.07 2.48 11.53
N ASP A 82 3.39 2.30 11.60
CA ASP A 82 4.04 1.17 12.25
C ASP A 82 3.44 -0.18 11.78
N ALA A 83 3.30 -0.30 10.46
CA ALA A 83 2.73 -1.47 9.81
C ALA A 83 3.71 -2.64 9.88
N VAL A 84 3.25 -3.76 10.41
CA VAL A 84 3.97 -5.03 10.50
C VAL A 84 3.27 -6.04 9.62
N ILE A 85 4.04 -6.65 8.71
CA ILE A 85 3.56 -7.67 7.78
C ILE A 85 4.05 -9.03 8.24
N TYR A 86 3.11 -9.97 8.33
CA TYR A 86 3.36 -11.36 8.67
C TYR A 86 2.93 -12.26 7.52
N PHE A 87 3.74 -13.28 7.28
CA PHE A 87 3.39 -14.38 6.40
C PHE A 87 3.31 -15.66 7.21
N LYS A 88 2.19 -16.37 7.07
CA LYS A 88 2.00 -17.69 7.66
C LYS A 88 1.92 -18.71 6.52
N PRO A 89 2.97 -19.49 6.25
CA PRO A 89 2.89 -20.58 5.29
C PRO A 89 1.93 -21.66 5.78
N ALA A 90 1.21 -22.30 4.87
CA ALA A 90 0.42 -23.49 5.21
C ALA A 90 1.35 -24.60 5.69
N SER A 91 1.07 -25.15 6.87
CA SER A 91 1.88 -26.24 7.44
C SER A 91 1.54 -27.61 6.83
N CYS A 92 0.33 -27.76 6.26
CA CYS A 92 -0.13 -28.96 5.56
C CYS A 92 -1.20 -28.62 4.51
N ILE A 93 -1.59 -29.60 3.68
CA ILE A 93 -2.57 -29.42 2.58
C ILE A 93 -3.95 -28.95 3.07
N PHE A 94 -4.32 -29.27 4.32
CA PHE A 94 -5.58 -28.84 4.94
C PHE A 94 -5.47 -27.47 5.63
N ASP A 95 -4.26 -26.93 5.78
CA ASP A 95 -4.01 -25.62 6.37
C ASP A 95 -4.11 -24.52 5.30
N SER A 96 -4.24 -23.27 5.76
CA SER A 96 -4.31 -22.10 4.89
C SER A 96 -3.03 -21.30 4.95
N THR A 97 -2.57 -20.83 3.80
CA THR A 97 -1.51 -19.82 3.71
C THR A 97 -2.17 -18.47 3.96
N CYS A 98 -1.57 -17.64 4.81
CA CYS A 98 -2.13 -16.33 5.16
C CYS A 98 -1.12 -15.19 5.05
N TRP A 99 -1.58 -14.05 4.54
CA TRP A 99 -0.97 -12.75 4.79
C TRP A 99 -1.72 -12.04 5.90
N GLU A 100 -0.99 -11.42 6.82
CA GLU A 100 -1.54 -10.62 7.90
C GLU A 100 -0.79 -9.29 7.99
N VAL A 101 -1.54 -8.19 8.09
CA VAL A 101 -1.00 -6.84 8.24
C VAL A 101 -1.59 -6.23 9.50
N LYS A 102 -0.73 -5.70 10.37
CA LYS A 102 -1.12 -5.09 11.64
C LYS A 102 -0.42 -3.75 11.82
N GLY A 103 -1.14 -2.74 12.29
CA GLY A 103 -0.55 -1.43 12.58
C GLY A 103 -1.60 -0.43 13.00
N THR A 104 -1.18 0.82 13.21
CA THR A 104 -2.07 1.91 13.61
C THR A 104 -2.70 2.56 12.39
N VAL A 105 -4.00 2.40 12.20
CA VAL A 105 -4.70 3.01 11.07
C VAL A 105 -4.91 4.48 11.35
N VAL A 106 -4.64 5.29 10.32
CA VAL A 106 -4.89 6.72 10.34
C VAL A 106 -5.77 7.10 9.16
N LYS A 107 -6.59 8.12 9.38
CA LYS A 107 -7.40 8.75 8.35
C LYS A 107 -6.80 10.11 8.02
N THR A 108 -6.15 10.20 6.87
CA THR A 108 -5.65 11.48 6.37
C THR A 108 -6.80 12.29 5.79
N LYS A 109 -6.66 13.62 5.82
CA LYS A 109 -7.51 14.48 5.01
C LYS A 109 -6.99 14.35 3.58
N ASP A 110 -7.63 13.50 2.78
CA ASP A 110 -7.31 13.38 1.37
C ASP A 110 -7.37 14.78 0.74
N LEU A 111 -6.20 15.36 0.45
CA LEU A 111 -6.10 16.46 -0.51
C LEU A 111 -6.14 15.84 -1.91
N LEU A 112 -7.21 15.10 -2.20
CA LEU A 112 -7.64 14.94 -3.57
C LEU A 112 -8.08 16.34 -3.99
N LEU A 113 -7.12 17.10 -4.52
CA LEU A 113 -7.32 18.46 -5.00
C LEU A 113 -8.59 18.46 -5.87
N LYS A 114 -9.68 18.97 -5.32
CA LYS A 114 -10.87 19.21 -6.14
C LYS A 114 -10.49 20.27 -7.16
N LYS A 115 -11.09 20.25 -8.34
CA LYS A 115 -10.90 21.29 -9.37
C LYS A 115 -11.06 22.71 -8.80
N SER A 116 -11.90 22.88 -7.77
CA SER A 116 -12.06 24.10 -6.98
C SER A 116 -10.83 24.49 -6.16
N ASP A 117 -10.15 23.54 -5.54
CA ASP A 117 -8.98 23.80 -4.70
C ASP A 117 -7.77 24.18 -5.57
N LEU A 118 -7.66 23.59 -6.76
CA LEU A 118 -6.71 24.02 -7.79
C LEU A 118 -6.99 25.44 -8.26
N GLN A 119 -8.25 25.87 -8.43
CA GLN A 119 -8.58 27.25 -8.79
C GLN A 119 -8.14 28.28 -7.74
N SER A 120 -8.05 27.88 -6.47
CA SER A 120 -7.59 28.74 -5.37
C SER A 120 -6.07 28.90 -5.28
N PHE A 121 -5.29 28.06 -5.96
CA PHE A 121 -3.84 28.27 -6.07
C PHE A 121 -3.58 29.56 -6.84
N VAL A 122 -3.15 30.60 -6.12
CA VAL A 122 -2.57 31.82 -6.69
C VAL A 122 -1.32 31.38 -7.43
N VAL A 123 -1.46 31.18 -8.73
CA VAL A 123 -0.33 30.93 -9.61
C VAL A 123 0.49 32.22 -9.60
N ASP A 124 1.70 32.16 -9.08
CA ASP A 124 2.61 33.30 -9.06
C ASP A 124 2.71 33.88 -10.49
N THR A 125 2.88 35.20 -10.60
CA THR A 125 2.78 35.97 -11.86
C THR A 125 3.67 35.47 -13.01
N GLY A 126 4.61 34.58 -12.69
CA GLY A 126 5.50 33.88 -13.62
C GLY A 126 5.04 32.53 -14.16
N TYR A 127 3.85 32.01 -13.84
CA TYR A 127 3.36 30.71 -14.33
C TYR A 127 2.00 30.81 -15.04
N VAL A 128 1.81 29.97 -16.07
CA VAL A 128 0.59 29.81 -16.86
C VAL A 128 0.00 28.44 -16.58
N ARG A 129 -1.32 28.39 -16.46
CA ARG A 129 -2.10 27.19 -16.21
C ARG A 129 -2.74 26.69 -17.50
N GLU A 130 -2.51 25.43 -17.83
CA GLU A 130 -3.20 24.73 -18.90
C GLU A 130 -3.92 23.50 -18.35
N THR A 131 -5.05 23.12 -18.94
CA THR A 131 -5.72 21.85 -18.62
C THR A 131 -5.84 21.05 -19.91
N PHE A 132 -5.47 19.77 -19.86
CA PHE A 132 -5.59 18.89 -21.02
C PHE A 132 -6.13 17.52 -20.63
N SER A 133 -6.76 16.87 -21.59
CA SER A 133 -7.29 15.51 -21.46
C SER A 133 -6.36 14.53 -22.14
N SER A 134 -5.95 13.49 -21.41
CA SER A 134 -5.25 12.33 -21.98
C SER A 134 -6.20 11.52 -22.87
N PRO A 135 -5.67 10.81 -23.90
CA PRO A 135 -6.43 9.80 -24.65
C PRO A 135 -7.18 8.78 -23.78
N ASP A 136 -6.66 8.51 -22.57
CA ASP A 136 -7.27 7.59 -21.59
C ASP A 136 -8.44 8.20 -20.79
N GLY A 137 -8.89 9.41 -21.15
CA GLY A 137 -10.00 10.10 -20.50
C GLY A 137 -9.65 10.69 -19.12
N HIS A 138 -8.38 10.95 -18.85
CA HIS A 138 -7.91 11.59 -17.61
C HIS A 138 -7.61 13.08 -17.84
N GLU A 139 -8.12 13.96 -16.97
CA GLU A 139 -7.78 15.39 -17.00
C GLU A 139 -6.47 15.65 -16.24
N TYR A 140 -5.64 16.55 -16.76
CA TYR A 140 -4.41 17.00 -16.13
C TYR A 140 -4.35 18.53 -16.09
N LEU A 141 -3.92 19.07 -14.94
CA LEU A 141 -3.48 20.45 -14.78
C LEU A 141 -1.98 20.51 -15.08
N ALA A 142 -1.61 21.40 -15.97
CA ALA A 142 -0.22 21.69 -16.26
C ALA A 142 0.11 23.11 -15.81
N LEU A 143 1.27 23.28 -15.17
CA LEU A 143 1.84 24.59 -14.89
C LEU A 143 3.12 24.74 -15.71
N LYS A 144 3.25 25.88 -16.38
CA LYS A 144 4.40 26.23 -17.21
C LYS A 144 4.87 27.64 -16.89
N LYS A 145 6.18 27.87 -16.78
CA LYS A 145 6.71 29.23 -16.61
C LYS A 145 6.45 30.13 -17.83
N LYS A 146 6.04 31.38 -17.59
CA LYS A 146 5.70 32.39 -18.62
C LYS A 146 6.87 32.73 -19.56
N SER A 147 8.12 32.54 -19.10
CA SER A 147 9.33 32.77 -19.93
C SER A 147 9.51 31.75 -21.06
N ASP A 148 8.90 30.57 -20.96
CA ASP A 148 9.06 29.48 -21.93
C ASP A 148 7.99 29.53 -23.03
N VAL A 149 7.19 30.60 -23.07
CA VAL A 149 6.07 30.77 -24.00
C VAL A 149 6.56 31.05 -25.44
N ASP A 150 7.79 31.55 -25.65
CA ASP A 150 8.18 32.12 -26.95
C ASP A 150 9.35 31.44 -27.71
N LEU A 151 9.80 30.21 -27.38
CA LEU A 151 10.99 29.67 -28.08
C LEU A 151 10.89 28.29 -28.73
N ASN A 152 9.84 27.49 -28.51
CA ASN A 152 9.68 26.26 -29.30
C ASN A 152 8.26 25.70 -29.20
N ASN A 153 7.46 25.90 -30.25
CA ASN A 153 6.06 25.45 -30.28
C ASN A 153 5.94 23.91 -30.33
N ASP A 154 7.03 23.21 -30.67
CA ASP A 154 7.04 21.76 -30.91
C ASP A 154 7.44 20.93 -29.67
N GLN A 155 7.89 21.56 -28.59
CA GLN A 155 8.32 20.86 -27.38
C GLN A 155 7.71 21.50 -26.13
N LYS A 156 6.44 21.17 -25.85
CA LYS A 156 5.74 21.63 -24.65
C LYS A 156 6.42 21.07 -23.40
N ARG A 157 7.23 21.89 -22.74
CA ARG A 157 7.84 21.58 -21.46
C ARG A 157 6.92 22.09 -20.34
N TYR A 158 6.56 21.18 -19.44
CA TYR A 158 5.74 21.48 -18.28
C TYR A 158 6.58 21.30 -17.02
N ASP A 159 6.56 22.30 -16.14
CA ASP A 159 7.31 22.24 -14.88
C ASP A 159 6.58 21.38 -13.84
N LEU A 160 5.24 21.32 -13.94
CA LEU A 160 4.41 20.48 -13.09
C LEU A 160 3.20 19.95 -13.87
N LEU A 161 2.94 18.65 -13.70
CA LEU A 161 1.73 17.97 -14.19
C LEU A 161 1.02 17.32 -13.02
N LEU A 162 -0.23 17.74 -12.78
CA LEU A 162 -1.10 17.22 -11.73
C LEU A 162 -2.33 16.58 -12.36
N ARG A 163 -2.64 15.34 -12.01
CA ARG A 163 -3.88 14.71 -12.47
C ARG A 163 -5.08 15.30 -11.72
N ILE A 164 -6.14 15.68 -12.44
CA ILE A 164 -7.39 16.22 -11.91
C ILE A 164 -8.52 15.20 -12.14
N ARG A 165 -9.52 15.20 -11.26
CA ARG A 165 -10.76 14.44 -11.39
C ARG A 165 -11.96 15.37 -11.59
#